data_AF-A0A7S3QPS8-F1
#
_entry.id   AF-A0A7S3QPS8-F1
#
_cell.length_a   1.000
_cell.length_b   1.000
_cell.length_c   1.000
_cell.angle_alpha   90.00
_cell.angle_beta   90.00
_cell.angle_gamma   90.00
#
_symmetry.space_group_name_H-M   'P 1'
#
loop_
_entity.id
_entity.type
_entity.pdbx_description
1 polymer ?
#
loop_
_entity_poly.entity_id
_entity_poly.type
_entity_poly.pdbx_seq_one_letter_code
_entity_poly.pdbx_strand_id
1 'polypeptide(L)'
;KEEKGDLENCRLVQCFRERGLLNKLHSILKSDDSVTMSDNVVYTEEDQKPQIEEECKPHCVKQWQEYKACVERIQGDTTGQAHCSGQYFDFWHCVDHCAAPKIFSRLK
;
A
#
# COMPACT_ATOMS: atom_id res chain seq x y z
N LYS A 1 -37.01 -13.16 33.39
CA LYS A 1 -36.65 -14.27 32.50
C LYS A 1 -35.87 -13.63 31.35
N GLU A 2 -34.56 -13.41 31.51
CA GLU A 2 -33.49 -14.39 31.20
C GLU A 2 -33.55 -14.71 29.69
N GLU A 3 -32.55 -14.40 28.87
CA GLU A 3 -31.12 -14.66 29.06
C GLU A 3 -30.19 -13.57 28.49
N LYS A 4 -29.12 -13.29 29.24
CA LYS A 4 -27.82 -12.80 28.75
C LYS A 4 -27.06 -14.00 28.17
N GLY A 5 -26.39 -13.83 27.04
CA GLY A 5 -25.60 -14.86 26.34
C GLY A 5 -26.21 -15.07 24.95
N ASP A 6 -25.55 -14.88 23.81
CA ASP A 6 -24.15 -15.12 23.49
C ASP A 6 -23.66 -14.12 22.44
N LEU A 7 -22.86 -13.13 22.86
CA LEU A 7 -22.05 -12.31 21.95
C LEU A 7 -20.57 -12.76 21.98
N GLU A 8 -20.31 -14.00 22.38
CA GLU A 8 -18.94 -14.51 22.58
C GLU A 8 -18.55 -15.67 21.65
N ASN A 9 -19.31 -15.96 20.58
CA ASN A 9 -18.87 -17.01 19.66
C ASN A 9 -19.21 -16.83 18.18
N CYS A 10 -19.46 -15.60 17.72
CA CYS A 10 -19.40 -15.34 16.29
C CYS A 10 -17.92 -15.33 15.85
N ARG A 11 -17.44 -16.46 15.31
CA ARG A 11 -16.18 -16.49 14.53
C ARG A 11 -16.28 -15.37 13.49
N LEU A 12 -15.40 -14.37 13.57
CA LEU A 12 -15.44 -13.12 12.81
C LEU A 12 -15.91 -13.27 11.35
N VAL A 13 -15.51 -14.35 10.67
CA VAL A 13 -15.83 -14.62 9.26
C VAL A 13 -17.34 -14.74 8.98
N GLN A 14 -18.15 -15.27 9.91
CA GLN A 14 -19.59 -15.46 9.69
C GLN A 14 -20.37 -14.14 9.82
N CYS A 15 -20.03 -13.26 10.76
CA CYS A 15 -20.66 -11.93 10.87
C CYS A 15 -20.44 -11.05 9.63
N PHE A 16 -19.33 -11.21 8.91
CA PHE A 16 -19.03 -10.40 7.73
C PHE A 16 -19.84 -10.79 6.49
N ARG A 17 -20.31 -12.03 6.37
CA ARG A 17 -21.03 -12.50 5.17
C ARG A 17 -22.45 -11.95 5.07
N GLU A 18 -23.11 -11.64 6.19
CA GLU A 18 -24.51 -11.15 6.17
C GLU A 18 -24.65 -9.62 6.09
N ARG A 19 -23.57 -8.86 6.32
CA ARG A 19 -23.62 -7.39 6.34
C ARG A 19 -23.20 -6.69 5.05
N GLY A 20 -22.91 -7.42 3.97
CA GLY A 20 -22.62 -6.81 2.65
C GLY A 20 -21.43 -5.83 2.65
N LEU A 21 -20.50 -5.96 3.61
CA LEU A 21 -19.41 -5.00 3.85
C LEU A 21 -18.14 -5.26 3.02
N LEU A 22 -18.12 -6.27 2.13
CA LEU A 22 -16.99 -6.51 1.23
C LEU A 22 -16.72 -5.32 0.30
N ASN A 23 -17.77 -4.61 -0.13
CA ASN A 23 -17.61 -3.43 -0.98
C ASN A 23 -17.07 -2.20 -0.22
N LYS A 24 -17.19 -2.19 1.12
CA LYS A 24 -16.74 -1.07 1.96
C LYS A 24 -15.25 -1.19 2.34
N LEU A 25 -14.70 -2.40 2.34
CA LEU A 25 -13.26 -2.61 2.51
C LEU A 25 -12.47 -2.25 1.24
N HIS A 26 -13.08 -2.49 0.07
CA HIS A 26 -12.48 -2.12 -1.22
C HIS A 26 -12.39 -0.59 -1.44
N SER A 27 -13.24 0.19 -0.78
CA SER A 27 -13.16 1.67 -0.79
C SER A 27 -12.11 2.22 0.18
N ILE A 28 -11.76 1.49 1.24
CA ILE A 28 -10.79 1.95 2.26
C ILE A 28 -9.34 1.67 1.81
N LEU A 29 -9.08 0.61 1.06
CA LEU A 29 -7.74 0.30 0.53
C LEU A 29 -7.29 1.20 -0.64
N LYS A 30 -8.15 2.10 -1.14
CA LYS A 30 -7.82 3.02 -2.24
C LYS A 30 -7.34 4.40 -1.78
N SER A 31 -7.32 4.69 -0.48
CA SER A 31 -7.10 6.06 0.04
C SER A 31 -5.68 6.36 0.54
N ASP A 32 -4.76 5.41 0.60
CA ASP A 32 -3.40 5.65 1.13
C ASP A 32 -2.29 5.75 0.07
N ASP A 33 -2.63 5.92 -1.22
CA ASP A 33 -1.63 6.12 -2.30
C ASP A 33 -1.59 7.55 -2.89
N SER A 34 -2.41 8.51 -2.41
CA SER A 34 -2.41 9.86 -3.00
C SER A 34 -1.32 10.78 -2.43
N VAL A 35 -0.06 10.49 -2.77
CA VAL A 35 0.97 11.53 -2.87
C VAL A 35 0.62 12.36 -4.13
N THR A 36 -0.10 13.46 -3.96
CA THR A 36 -0.25 14.45 -5.03
C THR A 36 0.91 15.44 -4.94
N MET A 37 2.03 15.11 -5.58
CA MET A 37 3.01 16.09 -6.03
C MET A 37 3.16 15.94 -7.55
N SER A 38 2.30 16.66 -8.28
CA SER A 38 2.32 16.86 -9.73
C SER A 38 1.85 15.69 -10.60
N ASP A 39 0.57 15.31 -10.47
CA ASP A 39 -0.10 14.46 -11.46
C ASP A 39 -0.45 15.26 -12.73
N ASN A 40 0.54 15.43 -13.61
CA ASN A 40 0.34 15.66 -15.05
C ASN A 40 1.29 14.78 -15.88
N VAL A 41 1.74 13.65 -15.33
CA VAL A 41 2.48 12.66 -16.12
C VAL A 41 1.45 11.77 -16.81
N VAL A 42 1.16 12.10 -18.07
CA VAL A 42 0.38 11.21 -18.94
C VAL A 42 1.29 10.06 -19.33
N TYR A 43 1.13 8.92 -18.65
CA TYR A 43 1.73 7.66 -19.09
C TYR A 43 1.06 7.26 -20.40
N THR A 44 1.76 7.45 -21.52
CA THR A 44 1.34 6.95 -22.83
C THR A 44 1.56 5.43 -22.89
N GLU A 45 0.88 4.71 -23.80
CA GLU A 45 1.02 3.24 -23.92
C GLU A 45 2.45 2.75 -24.23
N GLU A 46 3.38 3.66 -24.52
CA GLU A 46 4.79 3.35 -24.80
C GLU A 46 5.68 3.29 -23.56
N ASP A 47 5.26 3.80 -22.39
CA ASP A 47 6.10 3.77 -21.18
C ASP A 47 6.04 2.40 -20.48
N GLN A 48 7.15 1.66 -20.58
CA GLN A 48 7.31 0.34 -19.98
C GLN A 48 7.79 0.40 -18.52
N LYS A 49 8.26 1.57 -18.05
CA LYS A 49 8.73 1.78 -16.69
C LYS A 49 7.71 1.39 -15.61
N PRO A 50 6.45 1.86 -15.63
CA PRO A 50 5.49 1.55 -14.55
C PRO A 50 5.19 0.05 -14.43
N GLN A 51 5.12 -0.66 -15.56
CA GLN A 51 4.89 -2.11 -15.59
C GLN A 51 6.05 -2.87 -14.93
N ILE A 52 7.28 -2.49 -15.27
CA ILE A 52 8.49 -3.11 -14.72
C ILE A 52 8.63 -2.82 -13.22
N GLU A 53 8.29 -1.61 -12.78
CA GLU A 53 8.30 -1.24 -11.37
C GLU A 53 7.30 -2.06 -10.56
N GLU A 54 6.07 -2.27 -11.07
CA GLU A 54 5.07 -3.12 -10.41
C GLU A 54 5.51 -4.58 -10.26
N GLU A 55 6.17 -5.14 -11.27
CA GLU A 55 6.78 -6.47 -11.17
C GLU A 55 7.88 -6.56 -10.10
N CYS A 56 8.55 -5.45 -9.80
CA CYS A 56 9.66 -5.38 -8.86
C CYS A 56 9.22 -5.14 -7.40
N LYS A 57 8.06 -4.51 -7.17
CA LYS A 57 7.47 -4.32 -5.83
C LYS A 57 7.40 -5.59 -4.97
N PRO A 58 6.95 -6.77 -5.46
CA PRO A 58 6.87 -7.99 -4.64
C PRO A 58 8.24 -8.56 -4.23
N HIS A 59 9.36 -8.09 -4.78
CA HIS A 59 10.69 -8.47 -4.31
C HIS A 59 11.13 -7.68 -3.06
N CYS A 60 10.53 -6.51 -2.83
CA CYS A 60 10.93 -5.53 -1.81
C CYS A 60 9.94 -5.48 -0.62
N VAL A 61 9.33 -6.62 -0.27
CA VAL A 61 8.27 -6.70 0.76
C VAL A 61 8.75 -6.26 2.14
N LYS A 62 10.01 -6.56 2.49
CA LYS A 62 10.57 -6.20 3.79
C LYS A 62 10.57 -4.68 3.97
N GLN A 63 11.15 -3.95 3.02
CA GLN A 63 11.21 -2.49 3.03
C GLN A 63 9.81 -1.88 2.97
N TRP A 64 8.90 -2.51 2.23
CA TRP A 64 7.50 -2.08 2.18
C TRP A 64 6.80 -2.18 3.55
N GLN A 65 7.05 -3.25 4.31
CA GLN A 65 6.51 -3.40 5.66
C GLN A 65 7.08 -2.34 6.63
N GLU A 66 8.38 -2.07 6.54
CA GLU A 66 9.04 -1.03 7.35
C GLU A 66 8.50 0.37 7.04
N TYR A 67 8.24 0.67 5.76
CA TYR A 67 7.59 1.90 5.35
C TYR A 67 6.17 2.00 5.91
N LYS A 68 5.34 0.95 5.81
CA LYS A 68 3.99 0.95 6.39
C LYS A 68 3.98 1.17 7.89
N ALA A 69 4.88 0.50 8.62
CA ALA A 69 5.04 0.70 10.06
C ALA A 69 5.42 2.15 10.39
N CYS A 70 6.24 2.79 9.55
CA CYS A 70 6.54 4.21 9.68
C CYS A 70 5.30 5.07 9.42
N VAL A 71 4.51 4.79 8.38
CA VAL A 71 3.28 5.55 8.07
C VAL A 71 2.29 5.49 9.22
N GLU A 72 2.05 4.30 9.79
CA GLU A 72 1.18 4.10 10.95
C GLU A 72 1.65 4.91 12.17
N ARG A 73 2.98 5.03 12.39
CA ARG A 73 3.55 5.86 13.45
C ARG A 73 3.23 7.34 13.24
N ILE A 74 3.38 7.84 12.01
CA ILE A 74 3.20 9.26 11.70
C ILE A 74 1.74 9.69 11.74
N GLN A 75 0.78 8.77 11.51
CA GLN A 75 -0.64 9.09 11.62
C GLN A 75 -1.03 9.65 13.01
N GLY A 76 -0.27 9.32 14.06
CA GLY A 76 -0.46 9.85 15.41
C GLY A 76 0.29 11.16 15.71
N ASP A 77 1.16 11.62 14.81
CA ASP A 77 2.03 12.78 15.05
C ASP A 77 1.33 14.09 14.62
N THR A 78 0.98 14.95 15.58
CA THR A 78 0.35 16.27 15.32
C THR A 78 1.35 17.41 15.11
N THR A 79 2.66 17.13 15.25
CA THR A 79 3.74 18.13 15.15
C THR A 79 4.15 18.44 13.71
N GLY A 80 3.79 17.58 12.75
CA GLY A 80 4.11 17.74 11.34
C GLY A 80 5.60 17.62 10.98
N GLN A 81 6.47 17.25 11.94
CA GLN A 81 7.91 17.08 11.75
C GLN A 81 8.33 15.63 11.49
N ALA A 82 7.42 14.69 11.72
CA ALA A 82 7.67 13.29 11.48
C ALA A 82 7.62 13.01 9.97
N HIS A 83 8.64 12.33 9.45
CA HIS A 83 8.73 11.95 8.04
C HIS A 83 9.18 10.49 7.89
N CYS A 84 8.67 9.81 6.86
CA CYS A 84 9.07 8.45 6.46
C CYS A 84 9.98 8.44 5.23
N SER A 85 10.60 9.58 4.90
CA SER A 85 11.44 9.70 3.70
C SER A 85 12.57 8.68 3.66
N GLY A 86 13.18 8.34 4.81
CA GLY A 86 14.21 7.30 4.91
C GLY A 86 13.69 5.93 4.45
N GLN A 87 12.63 5.42 5.08
CA GLN A 87 12.04 4.12 4.73
C GLN A 87 11.49 4.11 3.30
N TYR A 88 10.98 5.25 2.83
CA TYR A 88 10.52 5.42 1.46
C TYR A 88 11.69 5.26 0.47
N PHE A 89 12.84 5.90 0.73
CA PHE A 89 14.02 5.76 -0.11
C PHE A 89 14.59 4.34 -0.07
N ASP A 90 14.56 3.66 1.08
CA ASP A 90 15.01 2.26 1.17
C ASP A 90 14.13 1.33 0.32
N PHE A 91 12.81 1.53 0.32
CA PHE A 91 11.88 0.79 -0.53
C PHE A 91 12.14 1.04 -2.02
N TRP A 92 12.21 2.31 -2.43
CA TRP A 92 12.46 2.65 -3.82
C TRP A 92 13.84 2.25 -4.31
N HIS A 93 14.87 2.33 -3.45
CA HIS A 93 16.20 1.84 -3.78
C HIS A 93 16.18 0.35 -4.16
N CYS A 94 15.41 -0.46 -3.43
CA CYS A 94 15.24 -1.87 -3.74
C CYS A 94 14.49 -2.07 -5.08
N VAL A 95 13.40 -1.32 -5.30
CA VAL A 95 12.61 -1.39 -6.54
C VAL A 95 13.45 -0.97 -7.74
N ASP A 96 14.17 0.13 -7.64
CA ASP A 96 15.05 0.67 -8.69
C ASP A 96 16.20 -0.29 -9.01
N HIS A 97 16.79 -0.93 -8.00
CA HIS A 97 17.81 -1.95 -8.21
C HIS A 97 17.29 -3.14 -9.03
N CYS A 98 16.02 -3.53 -8.84
CA CYS A 98 15.36 -4.56 -9.64
C CYS A 98 14.96 -4.05 -11.05
N ALA A 99 14.45 -2.83 -11.13
CA ALA A 99 13.87 -2.28 -12.35
C ALA A 99 14.95 -1.83 -13.36
N ALA A 100 16.07 -1.26 -12.89
CA ALA A 100 17.13 -0.72 -13.74
C ALA A 100 17.59 -1.68 -14.85
N PRO A 101 18.03 -2.92 -14.59
CA PRO A 101 18.47 -3.82 -15.66
C PRO A 101 17.35 -4.18 -16.65
N LYS A 102 16.10 -4.29 -16.17
CA LYS A 102 14.94 -4.60 -17.01
C LYS A 102 14.57 -3.44 -17.93
N ILE A 103 14.56 -2.22 -17.40
CA ILE A 103 14.26 -0.99 -18.15
C ILE A 103 15.28 -0.84 -19.29
N PHE A 104 16.58 -0.86 -18.99
CA PHE A 104 17.62 -0.68 -20.01
C PHE A 104 17.68 -1.83 -21.02
N SER A 105 17.16 -3.01 -20.71
CA SER A 105 17.05 -4.11 -21.68
C SER A 105 15.96 -3.89 -22.74
N ARG A 106 14.95 -3.06 -22.43
CA ARG A 106 13.82 -2.83 -23.33
C ARG A 106 13.88 -1.51 -24.08
N LEU A 107 14.62 -0.55 -23.55
CA LEU A 107 14.97 0.69 -24.24
C LEU A 107 15.92 0.37 -25.41
N LYS A 108 15.57 0.85 -26.60
CA LYS A 108 16.38 0.75 -27.83
C LYS A 108 17.13 2.05 -28.10
#